data_AF-A0A963W9Q1-F1
#
_entry.id   AF-A0A963W9Q1-F1
#
_cell.length_a   1.000
_cell.length_b   1.000
_cell.length_c   1.000
_cell.angle_alpha   90.00
_cell.angle_beta   90.00
_cell.angle_gamma   90.00
#
_symmetry.space_group_name_H-M   'P 1'
#
loop_
_entity.id
_entity.type
_entity.pdbx_description
1 polymer ?
#
loop_
_entity_poly.entity_id
_entity_poly.type
_entity_poly.pdbx_seq_one_letter_code
_entity_poly.pdbx_strand_id
1 'polypeptide(L)'
;MTRIAAIAALPLLLALAACEMRREGEEAPATDSPTAESSASPAASILREEDATPAPSPTPDLSSVDITIPLPDGPEIGPRAELLLLGLLEEPAMAQDWPVVLGGHTDSAGNDQANLRASRARAEAVAAWLVEHGVADARIEVIAFGEQNPMAPNALPDGSPNEAGRRSNRRVEVHVAPPTRDGAAPAANADDDA
;
A
#
# COMPACT_ATOMS: atom_id res chain seq x y z
N MET A 1 -0.94 6.09 -66.24
CA MET A 1 -1.01 4.85 -67.05
C MET A 1 -0.66 3.68 -66.13
N THR A 2 -1.54 3.34 -65.19
CA THR A 2 -2.54 2.26 -65.25
C THR A 2 -1.91 0.86 -65.31
N ARG A 3 -1.91 0.12 -64.18
CA ARG A 3 -2.38 -1.27 -64.13
C ARG A 3 -2.92 -1.61 -62.74
N ILE A 4 -4.18 -2.01 -62.74
CA ILE A 4 -5.04 -2.48 -61.65
C ILE A 4 -5.06 -4.01 -61.70
N ALA A 5 -4.97 -4.68 -60.55
CA ALA A 5 -5.48 -6.04 -60.28
C ALA A 5 -5.58 -6.15 -58.74
N ALA A 6 -6.71 -6.20 -58.04
CA ALA A 6 -8.01 -6.86 -58.18
C ALA A 6 -7.99 -8.38 -57.86
N ILE A 7 -8.69 -8.74 -56.76
CA ILE A 7 -9.31 -10.05 -56.41
C ILE A 7 -8.33 -11.03 -55.72
N ALA A 8 -8.59 -11.62 -54.53
CA ALA A 8 -9.83 -12.21 -54.04
C ALA A 8 -9.99 -12.10 -52.50
N ALA A 9 -11.22 -11.81 -52.07
CA ALA A 9 -11.71 -12.06 -50.72
C ALA A 9 -12.22 -13.51 -50.63
N LEU A 10 -12.00 -14.17 -49.49
CA LEU A 10 -12.69 -15.42 -49.14
C LEU A 10 -12.97 -15.44 -47.62
N PRO A 11 -14.23 -15.27 -47.17
CA PRO A 11 -14.64 -15.50 -45.79
C PRO A 11 -15.13 -16.96 -45.65
N LEU A 12 -14.71 -17.67 -44.59
CA LEU A 12 -15.18 -19.04 -44.34
C LEU A 12 -15.72 -19.23 -42.92
N LEU A 13 -17.06 -19.21 -42.88
CA LEU A 13 -18.00 -20.01 -42.09
C LEU A 13 -18.01 -19.94 -40.55
N LEU A 14 -18.97 -19.13 -40.11
CA LEU A 14 -19.74 -19.17 -38.86
C LEU A 14 -20.48 -20.52 -38.70
N ALA A 15 -20.40 -21.16 -37.53
CA ALA A 15 -21.31 -22.24 -37.14
C ALA A 15 -22.02 -21.84 -35.83
N LEU A 16 -23.28 -21.42 -35.97
CA LEU A 16 -24.26 -21.34 -34.89
C LEU A 16 -24.77 -22.75 -34.58
N ALA A 17 -24.74 -23.15 -33.31
CA ALA A 17 -25.56 -24.23 -32.80
C ALA A 17 -26.46 -23.65 -31.71
N ALA A 18 -27.73 -23.41 -32.05
CA ALA A 18 -28.82 -23.11 -31.14
C ALA A 18 -29.89 -24.18 -31.35
N CYS A 19 -30.26 -24.89 -30.27
CA CYS A 19 -31.54 -25.57 -30.12
C CYS A 19 -31.96 -25.48 -28.64
N GLU A 20 -33.02 -24.67 -28.42
CA GLU A 20 -34.06 -24.73 -27.39
C GLU A 20 -34.25 -26.12 -26.73
N MET A 21 -34.33 -26.27 -25.40
CA MET A 21 -35.41 -25.91 -24.46
C MET A 21 -36.54 -26.95 -24.32
N ARG A 22 -36.94 -27.15 -23.04
CA ARG A 22 -38.21 -27.66 -22.45
C ARG A 22 -38.32 -29.17 -22.17
N ARG A 23 -38.51 -29.62 -20.90
CA ARG A 23 -39.68 -29.58 -19.95
C ARG A 23 -40.29 -31.02 -19.95
N GLU A 24 -40.82 -31.68 -18.92
CA GLU A 24 -41.65 -31.39 -17.73
C GLU A 24 -41.63 -32.59 -16.75
N GLY A 25 -42.14 -32.37 -15.54
CA GLY A 25 -42.67 -33.39 -14.60
C GLY A 25 -42.29 -33.07 -13.15
N GLU A 26 -42.99 -32.20 -12.39
CA GLU A 26 -44.38 -32.31 -11.86
C GLU A 26 -44.50 -33.55 -10.94
N GLU A 27 -44.92 -33.52 -9.67
CA GLU A 27 -46.02 -32.76 -9.05
C GLU A 27 -45.93 -32.84 -7.50
N ALA A 28 -46.58 -31.88 -6.83
CA ALA A 28 -46.69 -31.70 -5.38
C ALA A 28 -47.67 -32.70 -4.68
N PRO A 29 -48.06 -32.54 -3.39
CA PRO A 29 -49.02 -31.49 -3.04
C PRO A 29 -48.82 -30.80 -1.69
N ALA A 30 -49.52 -29.68 -1.59
CA ALA A 30 -49.66 -28.78 -0.45
C ALA A 30 -50.49 -29.35 0.70
N THR A 31 -50.22 -28.80 1.89
CA THR A 31 -51.21 -28.51 2.95
C THR A 31 -50.75 -27.18 3.57
N ASP A 32 -51.39 -26.07 3.23
CA ASP A 32 -52.59 -25.50 3.85
C ASP A 32 -52.27 -24.67 5.10
N SER A 33 -52.90 -23.50 5.12
CA SER A 33 -52.64 -22.30 5.91
C SER A 33 -53.22 -22.41 7.34
N PRO A 34 -53.59 -21.32 8.03
CA PRO A 34 -52.84 -20.19 8.61
C PRO A 34 -53.11 -20.08 10.13
N THR A 35 -52.62 -19.02 10.80
CA THR A 35 -53.32 -18.19 11.82
C THR A 35 -52.42 -17.75 12.97
N ALA A 36 -52.59 -16.47 13.30
CA ALA A 36 -51.89 -15.66 14.29
C ALA A 36 -52.17 -16.04 15.76
N GLU A 37 -51.36 -15.48 16.67
CA GLU A 37 -51.64 -14.98 18.04
C GLU A 37 -50.39 -15.19 18.92
N SER A 38 -49.68 -14.13 19.31
CA SER A 38 -49.98 -13.23 20.43
C SER A 38 -49.80 -13.87 21.82
N SER A 39 -48.92 -13.22 22.59
CA SER A 39 -48.88 -13.18 24.06
C SER A 39 -48.29 -14.39 24.81
N ALA A 40 -47.11 -14.22 25.39
CA ALA A 40 -46.95 -13.91 26.82
C ALA A 40 -45.50 -14.18 27.30
N SER A 41 -44.89 -13.16 27.90
CA SER A 41 -43.64 -13.24 28.67
C SER A 41 -43.85 -14.09 29.94
N PRO A 42 -42.77 -14.63 30.55
CA PRO A 42 -42.42 -14.02 31.83
C PRO A 42 -40.92 -13.94 32.14
N ALA A 43 -40.68 -13.11 33.16
CA ALA A 43 -39.56 -13.08 34.10
C ALA A 43 -38.23 -12.50 33.60
N ALA A 44 -38.09 -11.20 33.87
CA ALA A 44 -36.85 -10.46 33.96
C ALA A 44 -35.75 -11.25 34.70
N SER A 45 -34.75 -11.69 33.94
CA SER A 45 -33.41 -11.85 34.49
C SER A 45 -32.71 -10.51 34.30
N ILE A 46 -32.72 -9.72 35.37
CA ILE A 46 -31.95 -8.50 35.51
C ILE A 46 -30.49 -8.97 35.72
N LEU A 47 -29.80 -9.38 34.65
CA LEU A 47 -28.36 -9.33 34.66
C LEU A 47 -28.00 -7.86 34.58
N ARG A 48 -27.71 -7.29 35.75
CA ARG A 48 -26.99 -6.02 35.84
C ARG A 48 -25.69 -6.24 35.08
N GLU A 49 -25.56 -5.62 33.91
CA GLU A 49 -24.25 -5.31 33.36
C GLU A 49 -23.51 -4.58 34.47
N GLU A 50 -22.67 -5.33 35.19
CA GLU A 50 -21.63 -4.74 36.02
C GLU A 50 -20.90 -3.76 35.10
N ASP A 51 -20.82 -2.50 35.54
CA ASP A 51 -19.93 -1.48 34.98
C ASP A 51 -18.53 -2.08 34.89
N ALA A 52 -18.24 -2.76 33.77
CA ALA A 52 -16.90 -3.03 33.33
C ALA A 52 -16.34 -1.65 33.02
N THR A 53 -15.71 -1.05 34.03
CA THR A 53 -14.88 0.13 33.84
C THR A 53 -13.98 -0.23 32.67
N PRO A 54 -14.04 0.48 31.53
CA PRO A 54 -13.22 0.12 30.39
C PRO A 54 -11.77 0.10 30.90
N ALA A 55 -11.12 -1.06 30.81
CA ALA A 55 -9.72 -1.17 31.16
C ALA A 55 -8.97 -0.03 30.46
N PRO A 56 -8.04 0.66 31.13
CA PRO A 56 -7.27 1.71 30.48
C PRO A 56 -6.67 1.12 29.20
N SER A 57 -7.03 1.68 28.04
CA SER A 57 -6.46 1.26 26.78
C SER A 57 -4.93 1.29 26.92
N PRO A 58 -4.21 0.24 26.46
CA PRO A 58 -2.76 0.25 26.54
C PRO A 58 -2.23 1.51 25.86
N THR A 59 -1.37 2.27 26.55
CA THR A 59 -0.70 3.41 25.94
C THR A 59 0.13 2.89 24.77
N PRO A 60 -0.02 3.42 23.54
CA PRO A 60 0.77 2.98 22.41
C PRO A 60 2.26 3.26 22.67
N ASP A 61 3.11 2.29 22.34
CA ASP A 61 4.56 2.45 22.36
C ASP A 61 4.97 3.28 21.13
N LEU A 62 5.31 4.54 21.36
CA LEU A 62 5.70 5.48 20.31
C LEU A 62 7.19 5.33 19.98
N SER A 63 7.55 4.18 19.41
CA SER A 63 8.87 3.98 18.81
C SER A 63 8.92 4.54 17.38
N SER A 64 10.12 4.85 16.87
CA SER A 64 10.30 5.22 15.46
C SER A 64 9.94 4.04 14.57
N VAL A 65 9.37 4.32 13.39
CA VAL A 65 8.95 3.31 12.43
C VAL A 65 9.88 3.34 11.23
N ASP A 66 10.43 2.17 10.89
CA ASP A 66 11.23 1.93 9.69
C ASP A 66 10.56 0.84 8.84
N ILE A 67 10.17 1.18 7.62
CA ILE A 67 9.56 0.21 6.68
C ILE A 67 10.19 0.31 5.29
N THR A 68 10.36 -0.84 4.64
CA THR A 68 10.84 -0.91 3.25
C THR A 68 9.67 -1.18 2.31
N ILE A 69 9.46 -0.29 1.36
CA ILE A 69 8.46 -0.41 0.29
C ILE A 69 9.16 -0.93 -0.98
N PRO A 70 8.84 -2.14 -1.46
CA PRO A 70 9.45 -2.69 -2.67
C PRO A 70 8.84 -2.06 -3.93
N LEU A 71 9.70 -1.58 -4.84
CA LEU A 71 9.31 -0.98 -6.13
C LEU A 71 10.19 -1.56 -7.27
N PRO A 72 10.04 -2.86 -7.58
CA PRO A 72 10.98 -3.57 -8.44
C PRO A 72 10.88 -3.21 -9.92
N ASP A 73 9.72 -2.76 -10.39
CA ASP A 73 9.45 -2.60 -11.84
C ASP A 73 9.44 -1.14 -12.30
N GLY A 74 9.53 -0.20 -11.35
CA GLY A 74 9.45 1.25 -11.62
C GLY A 74 8.95 2.01 -10.40
N PRO A 75 8.48 3.25 -10.55
CA PRO A 75 7.88 4.04 -9.48
C PRO A 75 6.42 3.66 -9.16
N GLU A 76 5.84 2.70 -9.86
CA GLU A 76 4.43 2.32 -9.68
C GLU A 76 4.19 1.64 -8.32
N ILE A 77 3.16 2.08 -7.61
CA ILE A 77 2.70 1.45 -6.37
C ILE A 77 1.93 0.18 -6.71
N GLY A 78 2.61 -0.97 -6.62
CA GLY A 78 1.98 -2.28 -6.80
C GLY A 78 1.23 -2.76 -5.55
N PRO A 79 0.44 -3.85 -5.65
CA PRO A 79 -0.41 -4.32 -4.54
C PRO A 79 0.34 -4.61 -3.24
N ARG A 80 1.57 -5.14 -3.34
CA ARG A 80 2.42 -5.39 -2.17
C ARG A 80 2.86 -4.09 -1.49
N ALA A 81 3.23 -3.09 -2.28
CA ALA A 81 3.62 -1.78 -1.75
C ALA A 81 2.42 -1.09 -1.09
N GLU A 82 1.27 -1.14 -1.74
CA GLU A 82 0.01 -0.58 -1.23
C GLU A 82 -0.38 -1.18 0.13
N LEU A 83 -0.33 -2.52 0.28
CA LEU A 83 -0.61 -3.16 1.57
C LEU A 83 0.33 -2.71 2.70
N LEU A 84 1.61 -2.49 2.39
CA LEU A 84 2.58 -2.02 3.37
C LEU A 84 2.36 -0.56 3.74
N LEU A 85 1.99 0.27 2.77
CA LEU A 85 1.69 1.68 3.00
C LEU A 85 0.40 1.86 3.80
N LEU A 86 -0.63 1.04 3.54
CA LEU A 86 -1.83 1.00 4.37
C LEU A 86 -1.49 0.63 5.81
N GLY A 87 -0.67 -0.40 6.03
CA GLY A 87 -0.18 -0.76 7.36
C GLY A 87 0.61 0.36 8.03
N LEU A 88 1.46 1.08 7.28
CA LEU A 88 2.18 2.25 7.80
C LEU A 88 1.23 3.33 8.31
N LEU A 89 0.11 3.60 7.61
CA LEU A 89 -0.87 4.60 8.05
C LEU A 89 -1.56 4.24 9.38
N GLU A 90 -1.60 2.95 9.73
CA GLU A 90 -2.17 2.46 11.00
C GLU A 90 -1.17 2.54 12.16
N GLU A 91 0.12 2.79 11.89
CA GLU A 91 1.13 2.90 12.94
C GLU A 91 0.87 4.11 13.85
N PRO A 92 0.92 3.95 15.19
CA PRO A 92 0.69 5.06 16.12
C PRO A 92 1.59 6.27 15.87
N ALA A 93 2.81 6.06 15.38
CA ALA A 93 3.75 7.12 15.00
C ALA A 93 3.19 8.07 13.93
N MET A 94 2.34 7.60 13.02
CA MET A 94 1.75 8.45 11.98
C MET A 94 0.77 9.48 12.54
N ALA A 95 0.09 9.16 13.64
CA ALA A 95 -0.81 10.06 14.36
C ALA A 95 -0.07 11.17 15.14
N GLN A 96 1.25 11.04 15.33
CA GLN A 96 2.05 12.00 16.10
C GLN A 96 2.53 13.21 15.28
N ASP A 97 2.09 13.34 14.03
CA ASP A 97 2.55 14.37 13.09
C ASP A 97 4.07 14.46 12.92
N TRP A 98 4.75 13.33 13.13
CA TRP A 98 6.19 13.23 12.99
C TRP A 98 6.64 13.37 11.52
N PRO A 99 7.86 13.90 11.29
CA PRO A 99 8.51 13.87 9.98
C PRO A 99 8.58 12.46 9.40
N VAL A 100 8.40 12.38 8.08
CA VAL A 100 8.48 11.15 7.28
C VAL A 100 9.60 11.35 6.26
N VAL A 101 10.67 10.56 6.38
CA VAL A 101 11.80 10.60 5.44
C VAL A 101 11.70 9.42 4.50
N LEU A 102 11.75 9.70 3.19
CA LEU A 102 11.65 8.72 2.11
C LEU A 102 12.97 8.60 1.37
N GLY A 103 13.67 7.49 1.55
CA GLY A 103 14.92 7.15 0.88
C GLY A 103 14.70 6.27 -0.34
N GLY A 104 14.83 6.81 -1.55
CA GLY A 104 14.73 6.04 -2.78
C GLY A 104 16.04 5.35 -3.16
N HIS A 105 15.98 4.10 -3.60
CA HIS A 105 17.14 3.32 -4.06
C HIS A 105 16.89 2.60 -5.40
N THR A 106 17.98 2.26 -6.09
CA THR A 106 18.00 1.45 -7.31
C THR A 106 18.93 0.25 -7.15
N ASP A 107 18.91 -0.65 -8.13
CA ASP A 107 20.02 -1.56 -8.35
C ASP A 107 21.19 -0.85 -9.05
N SER A 108 22.27 -1.57 -9.31
CA SER A 108 23.46 -1.03 -9.99
C SER A 108 23.37 -1.06 -11.53
N ALA A 109 22.17 -1.15 -12.10
CA ALA A 109 22.02 -1.21 -13.55
C ALA A 109 21.83 0.20 -14.12
N GLY A 110 22.81 0.68 -14.87
CA GLY A 110 22.76 2.01 -15.49
C GLY A 110 23.95 2.86 -15.09
N ASN A 111 23.80 4.18 -15.21
CA ASN A 111 24.77 5.14 -14.71
C ASN A 111 24.18 5.90 -13.51
N ASP A 112 25.06 6.49 -12.72
CA ASP A 112 24.72 7.19 -11.48
C ASP A 112 23.59 8.22 -11.67
N GLN A 113 23.62 8.99 -12.75
CA GLN A 113 22.61 10.02 -13.00
C GLN A 113 21.24 9.43 -13.32
N ALA A 114 21.20 8.34 -14.08
CA ALA A 114 19.97 7.59 -14.35
C ALA A 114 19.42 6.98 -13.06
N ASN A 115 20.31 6.44 -12.22
CA ASN A 115 19.94 5.84 -10.95
C ASN A 115 19.41 6.88 -9.96
N LEU A 116 20.04 8.05 -9.85
CA LEU A 116 19.54 9.16 -9.02
C LEU A 116 18.14 9.63 -9.44
N ARG A 117 17.87 9.73 -10.75
CA ARG A 117 16.52 10.06 -11.25
C ARG A 117 15.50 8.97 -10.93
N ALA A 118 15.86 7.70 -11.15
CA ALA A 118 14.96 6.58 -10.89
C ALA A 118 14.65 6.42 -9.40
N SER A 119 15.66 6.56 -8.52
CA SER A 119 15.45 6.54 -7.08
C SER A 119 14.55 7.68 -6.61
N ARG A 120 14.75 8.89 -7.16
CA ARG A 120 13.91 10.05 -6.86
C ARG A 120 12.46 9.79 -7.24
N ALA A 121 12.22 9.33 -8.46
CA ALA A 121 10.88 9.04 -8.96
C ALA A 121 10.13 8.00 -8.10
N ARG A 122 10.83 6.97 -7.61
CA ARG A 122 10.24 5.98 -6.67
C ARG A 122 9.81 6.63 -5.36
N ALA A 123 10.69 7.43 -4.74
CA ALA A 123 10.39 8.08 -3.48
C ALA A 123 9.28 9.14 -3.63
N GLU A 124 9.26 9.88 -4.74
CA GLU A 124 8.18 10.83 -5.07
C GLU A 124 6.84 10.14 -5.30
N ALA A 125 6.82 8.93 -5.88
CA ALA A 125 5.59 8.15 -6.03
C ALA A 125 5.02 7.69 -4.67
N VAL A 126 5.89 7.27 -3.74
CA VAL A 126 5.49 6.97 -2.36
C VAL A 126 5.00 8.23 -1.65
N ALA A 127 5.69 9.37 -1.82
CA ALA A 127 5.27 10.65 -1.26
C ALA A 127 3.88 11.05 -1.75
N ALA A 128 3.64 11.01 -3.06
CA ALA A 128 2.36 11.33 -3.67
C ALA A 128 1.24 10.43 -3.13
N TRP A 129 1.50 9.12 -3.03
CA TRP A 129 0.54 8.19 -2.46
C TRP A 129 0.21 8.54 -1.00
N LEU A 130 1.21 8.85 -0.17
CA LEU A 130 0.98 9.24 1.23
C LEU A 130 0.16 10.54 1.34
N VAL A 131 0.43 11.52 0.48
CA VAL A 131 -0.33 12.78 0.42
C VAL A 131 -1.78 12.55 0.02
N GLU A 132 -2.03 11.70 -0.98
CA GLU A 132 -3.38 11.29 -1.38
C GLU A 132 -4.15 10.62 -0.25
N HIS A 133 -3.45 10.00 0.70
CA HIS A 133 -4.01 9.35 1.89
C HIS A 133 -3.99 10.23 3.15
N GLY A 134 -3.76 11.54 3.01
CA GLY A 134 -3.94 12.53 4.07
C GLY A 134 -2.71 12.86 4.89
N VAL A 135 -1.52 12.34 4.53
CA VAL A 135 -0.26 12.81 5.14
C VAL A 135 0.07 14.19 4.59
N ALA A 136 0.34 15.16 5.46
CA ALA A 136 0.69 16.50 5.02
C ALA A 136 2.05 16.49 4.28
N ASP A 137 2.10 17.06 3.07
CA ASP A 137 3.31 17.17 2.25
C ASP A 137 4.49 17.80 3.01
N ALA A 138 4.21 18.79 3.87
CA ALA A 138 5.21 19.46 4.70
C ALA A 138 5.91 18.54 5.73
N ARG A 139 5.36 17.35 6.01
CA ARG A 139 5.99 16.33 6.86
C ARG A 139 6.97 15.44 6.09
N ILE A 140 6.90 15.44 4.76
CA ILE A 140 7.57 14.46 3.91
C ILE A 140 8.86 15.05 3.34
N GLU A 141 9.97 14.35 3.56
CA GLU A 141 11.26 14.64 2.92
C GLU A 141 11.64 13.51 1.96
N VAL A 142 12.04 13.86 0.74
CA VAL A 142 12.47 12.89 -0.28
C VAL A 142 13.98 12.97 -0.50
N ILE A 143 14.66 11.84 -0.30
CA ILE A 143 16.09 11.66 -0.53
C ILE A 143 16.30 10.62 -1.63
N ALA A 144 17.15 10.94 -2.60
CA ALA A 144 17.47 10.07 -3.72
C ALA A 144 18.91 9.54 -3.60
N PHE A 145 19.07 8.25 -3.30
CA PHE A 145 20.39 7.64 -3.13
C PHE A 145 20.96 7.04 -4.42
N GLY A 146 20.14 6.80 -5.43
CA GLY A 146 20.51 6.03 -6.61
C GLY A 146 20.87 4.59 -6.22
N GLU A 147 21.99 4.09 -6.75
CA GLU A 147 22.47 2.72 -6.50
C GLU A 147 23.31 2.57 -5.22
N GLN A 148 23.49 3.67 -4.49
CA GLN A 148 24.24 3.68 -3.24
C GLN A 148 23.49 2.91 -2.15
N ASN A 149 24.26 2.39 -1.19
CA ASN A 149 23.75 1.64 -0.04
C ASN A 149 22.87 0.43 -0.45
N PRO A 150 23.43 -0.54 -1.21
CA PRO A 150 22.71 -1.74 -1.57
C PRO A 150 22.39 -2.58 -0.33
N MET A 151 21.15 -3.05 -0.20
CA MET A 151 20.73 -3.97 0.86
C MET A 151 21.17 -5.41 0.56
N ALA A 152 21.31 -5.74 -0.73
CA ALA A 152 21.76 -7.04 -1.21
C ALA A 152 22.78 -6.91 -2.35
N PRO A 153 23.67 -7.89 -2.54
CA PRO A 153 24.65 -7.85 -3.63
C PRO A 153 23.97 -7.77 -5.01
N ASN A 154 24.40 -6.85 -5.87
CA ASN A 154 23.90 -6.74 -7.26
C ASN A 154 24.48 -7.82 -8.20
N ALA A 155 25.58 -8.47 -7.82
CA ALA A 155 26.25 -9.52 -8.60
C ALA A 155 26.50 -10.76 -7.73
N LEU A 156 26.56 -11.92 -8.39
CA LEU A 156 27.01 -13.18 -7.81
C LEU A 156 28.56 -13.21 -7.72
N PRO A 157 29.17 -14.13 -6.96
CA PRO A 157 30.63 -14.21 -6.83
C PRO A 157 31.38 -14.44 -8.15
N ASP A 158 30.72 -14.99 -9.16
CA ASP A 158 31.27 -15.19 -10.51
C ASP A 158 31.17 -13.94 -11.41
N GLY A 159 30.62 -12.84 -10.88
CA GLY A 159 30.43 -11.57 -11.60
C GLY A 159 29.14 -11.49 -12.41
N SER A 160 28.34 -12.56 -12.48
CA SER A 160 27.04 -12.51 -13.17
C SER A 160 25.99 -11.73 -12.37
N PRO A 161 24.95 -11.15 -13.01
CA PRO A 161 23.92 -10.39 -12.31
C PRO A 161 23.15 -11.24 -11.27
N ASN A 162 23.05 -10.74 -10.04
CA ASN A 162 22.20 -11.32 -9.01
C ASN A 162 20.82 -10.67 -9.04
N GLU A 163 19.89 -11.21 -9.83
CA GLU A 163 18.58 -10.57 -10.00
C GLU A 163 17.77 -10.49 -8.69
N ALA A 164 17.92 -11.47 -7.80
CA ALA A 164 17.25 -11.42 -6.49
C ALA A 164 17.75 -10.23 -5.66
N GLY A 165 19.06 -10.00 -5.61
CA GLY A 165 19.64 -8.86 -4.90
C GLY A 165 19.29 -7.53 -5.54
N ARG A 166 19.35 -7.45 -6.88
CA ARG A 166 18.92 -6.26 -7.63
C ARG A 166 17.47 -5.91 -7.36
N ARG A 167 16.57 -6.89 -7.32
CA ARG A 167 15.15 -6.68 -6.99
C ARG A 167 14.95 -6.12 -5.59
N SER A 168 15.69 -6.63 -4.61
CA SER A 168 15.65 -6.10 -3.23
C SER A 168 16.17 -4.66 -3.13
N ASN A 169 17.13 -4.28 -3.97
CA ASN A 169 17.71 -2.94 -3.95
C ASN A 169 16.76 -1.87 -4.53
N ARG A 170 15.84 -2.25 -5.42
CA ARG A 170 14.83 -1.36 -6.02
C ARG A 170 13.66 -1.17 -5.04
N ARG A 171 13.79 -0.16 -4.17
CA ARG A 171 12.93 0.07 -3.00
C ARG A 171 12.85 1.55 -2.61
N VAL A 172 11.96 1.85 -1.69
CA VAL A 172 11.94 3.07 -0.89
C VAL A 172 11.99 2.68 0.59
N GLU A 173 12.91 3.27 1.34
CA GLU A 173 12.96 3.18 2.80
C GLU A 173 12.14 4.35 3.37
N VAL A 174 11.28 4.06 4.34
CA VAL A 174 10.43 5.05 5.01
C VAL A 174 10.78 5.07 6.47
N HIS A 175 11.16 6.24 6.97
CA HIS A 175 11.52 6.47 8.36
C HIS A 175 10.58 7.52 8.97
N VAL A 176 9.91 7.16 10.05
CA VAL A 176 9.00 8.07 10.80
C VAL A 176 9.50 8.15 12.24
N ALA A 177 9.93 9.35 12.65
CA ALA A 177 10.53 9.56 13.97
C ALA A 177 10.26 10.97 14.50
N PRO A 178 10.31 11.18 15.83
CA PRO A 178 10.16 12.51 16.39
C PRO A 178 11.16 13.49 15.76
N PRO A 179 10.80 14.78 15.61
CA PRO A 179 11.77 15.77 15.15
C PRO A 179 12.98 15.79 16.09
N THR A 180 14.18 15.77 15.52
CA THR A 180 15.41 15.88 16.30
C THR A 180 15.42 17.25 16.99
N ARG A 181 15.55 17.25 18.33
CA ARG A 181 15.58 18.50 19.12
C ARG A 181 16.82 19.36 18.87
N ASP A 182 17.73 18.90 18.03
CA ASP A 182 19.03 19.55 17.77
C ASP A 182 18.92 20.80 16.88
N GLY A 183 17.71 21.16 16.45
CA GLY A 183 17.38 22.46 15.87
C GLY A 183 16.80 23.48 16.87
N ALA A 184 16.67 23.15 18.16
CA ALA A 184 16.39 24.14 19.18
C ALA A 184 17.58 25.09 19.24
N ALA A 185 17.41 26.31 18.73
CA ALA A 185 18.38 27.39 18.86
C ALA A 185 18.94 27.39 20.30
N PRO A 186 20.27 27.49 20.50
CA PRO A 186 20.84 27.53 21.84
C PRO A 186 20.07 28.59 22.60
N ALA A 187 19.50 28.21 23.76
CA ALA A 187 18.87 29.14 24.66
C ALA A 187 19.82 30.33 24.78
N ALA A 188 19.41 31.48 24.26
CA ALA A 188 20.11 32.71 24.51
C ALA A 188 20.15 32.82 26.03
N ASN A 189 21.33 32.64 26.61
CA ASN A 189 21.59 33.01 27.99
C ASN A 189 21.40 34.52 28.03
N ALA A 190 20.15 34.94 28.23
CA ALA A 190 19.87 36.12 29.01
C ALA A 190 20.48 35.86 30.40
N ASP A 191 21.06 36.91 30.97
CA ASP A 191 21.68 36.95 32.30
C ASP A 191 23.20 36.73 32.29
N ASP A 192 23.94 37.77 31.91
CA ASP A 192 24.98 38.31 32.80
C ASP A 192 25.24 39.79 32.48
N ASP A 193 24.32 40.65 32.93
CA ASP A 193 24.61 42.05 33.24
C ASP A 193 25.27 42.09 34.63
N ALA A 194 26.57 42.38 34.70
CA ALA A 194 27.26 42.97 35.85
C ALA A 194 28.60 43.60 35.47
#